data_AF-A0A3D3IR49-F1
#
_entry.id   AF-A0A3D3IR49-F1
#
_cell.length_a   1.000
_cell.length_b   1.000
_cell.length_c   1.000
_cell.angle_alpha   90.00
_cell.angle_beta   90.00
_cell.angle_gamma   90.00
#
_symmetry.space_group_name_H-M   'P 1'
#
loop_
_entity.id
_entity.type
_entity.pdbx_description
1 polymer ?
#
loop_
_entity_poly.entity_id
_entity_poly.type
_entity_poly.pdbx_seq_one_letter_code
_entity_poly.pdbx_strand_id
1 'polypeptide(L)'
;MYEDERTRAFLDIEPRAPGHTMVVLKKHGITVLDYSQDELGRLFASVQKIIQALTKTFKTDVFTIGINHGEEAGVHHLHVHVIPRFPDDKGGVIQSIVKNEGKEGLLEIQKKIVSNVGKI
;
A
#
# COMPACT_ATOMS: atom_id res chain seq x y z
N MET A 1 -17.46 -0.87 -0.60
CA MET A 1 -17.52 0.29 -1.51
C MET A 1 -17.33 -0.11 -2.96
N TYR A 2 -16.45 -1.06 -3.28
CA TYR A 2 -16.27 -1.61 -4.61
C TYR A 2 -16.01 -3.11 -4.51
N GLU A 3 -16.45 -3.88 -5.49
CA GLU A 3 -16.17 -5.31 -5.57
C GLU A 3 -16.24 -5.77 -7.03
N ASP A 4 -15.29 -6.60 -7.44
CA ASP A 4 -15.35 -7.37 -8.67
C ASP A 4 -15.04 -8.85 -8.39
N GLU A 5 -14.79 -9.65 -9.42
CA GLU A 5 -14.53 -11.07 -9.28
C GLU A 5 -13.33 -11.37 -8.37
N ARG A 6 -12.28 -10.54 -8.39
CA ARG A 6 -11.00 -10.83 -7.73
C ARG A 6 -10.62 -9.85 -6.64
N THR A 7 -11.18 -8.65 -6.64
CA THR A 7 -10.82 -7.58 -5.71
C THR A 7 -12.02 -7.06 -4.93
N ARG A 8 -11.74 -6.47 -3.78
CA ARG A 8 -12.74 -5.79 -2.95
C ARG A 8 -12.12 -4.54 -2.35
N ALA A 9 -12.91 -3.48 -2.24
CA ALA A 9 -12.52 -2.28 -1.52
C ALA A 9 -13.60 -1.83 -0.53
N PHE A 10 -13.18 -1.49 0.68
CA PHE A 10 -14.05 -1.12 1.80
C PHE A 10 -13.37 -0.11 2.70
N LEU A 11 -14.15 0.66 3.44
CA LEU A 11 -13.62 1.64 4.38
C LEU A 11 -12.93 0.94 5.54
N ASP A 12 -11.82 1.52 5.99
CA ASP A 12 -11.19 1.13 7.25
C ASP A 12 -12.11 1.53 8.43
N ILE A 13 -12.24 0.64 9.41
CA ILE A 13 -13.02 0.89 10.62
C ILE A 13 -12.28 1.80 11.60
N GLU A 14 -10.95 1.88 11.51
CA GLU A 14 -10.09 2.82 12.24
C GLU A 14 -9.43 3.80 11.26
N PRO A 15 -10.21 4.71 10.64
CA PRO A 15 -9.72 5.56 9.57
C PRO A 15 -8.65 6.55 10.04
N ARG A 16 -7.57 6.69 9.25
CA ARG A 16 -6.55 7.73 9.45
C ARG A 16 -6.90 9.06 8.76
N ALA A 17 -7.89 9.04 7.86
CA ALA A 17 -8.49 10.21 7.25
C ALA A 17 -9.90 9.86 6.75
N PRO A 18 -10.79 10.85 6.52
CA PRO A 18 -12.04 10.62 5.80
C PRO A 18 -11.78 9.92 4.46
N GLY A 19 -12.44 8.80 4.23
CA GLY A 19 -12.25 8.00 3.01
C GLY A 19 -11.09 7.00 3.04
N HIS A 20 -10.43 6.78 4.19
CA HIS A 20 -9.44 5.71 4.36
C HIS A 20 -10.04 4.38 3.90
N THR A 21 -9.49 3.82 2.81
CA THR A 21 -10.05 2.68 2.11
C THR A 21 -9.02 1.58 1.95
N MET A 22 -9.37 0.35 2.34
CA MET A 22 -8.61 -0.87 2.12
C MET A 22 -8.97 -1.45 0.76
N VAL A 23 -7.96 -1.79 -0.04
CA VAL A 23 -8.13 -2.53 -1.29
C VAL A 23 -7.41 -3.87 -1.18
N VAL A 24 -8.13 -4.96 -1.44
CA VAL A 24 -7.63 -6.34 -1.26
C VAL A 24 -7.91 -7.20 -2.47
N LEU A 25 -7.07 -8.21 -2.68
CA LEU A 25 -7.46 -9.40 -3.43
C LEU A 25 -8.36 -10.28 -2.55
N LYS A 26 -9.36 -10.92 -3.15
CA LYS A 26 -10.22 -11.91 -2.46
C LYS A 26 -9.46 -13.19 -2.12
N LYS A 27 -8.52 -13.58 -2.99
CA LYS A 27 -7.55 -14.64 -2.69
C LYS A 27 -6.72 -14.20 -1.48
N HIS A 28 -6.62 -15.09 -0.50
CA HIS A 28 -5.80 -14.86 0.68
C HIS A 28 -4.32 -14.97 0.37
N GLY A 29 -3.55 -14.06 0.96
CA GLY A 29 -2.10 -13.99 0.90
C GLY A 29 -1.65 -12.90 1.87
N ILE A 30 -0.49 -13.08 2.49
CA ILE A 30 0.00 -12.27 3.61
C ILE A 30 1.04 -11.27 3.10
N THR A 31 1.74 -11.63 2.04
CA THR A 31 2.86 -10.90 1.45
C THR A 31 2.57 -10.59 -0.01
N VAL A 32 3.32 -9.67 -0.62
CA VAL A 32 3.22 -9.47 -2.08
C VAL A 32 3.74 -10.68 -2.86
N LEU A 33 4.53 -11.54 -2.21
CA LEU A 33 5.15 -12.72 -2.80
C LEU A 33 4.17 -13.90 -2.95
N ASP A 34 3.02 -13.86 -2.27
CA ASP A 34 1.96 -14.89 -2.37
C ASP A 34 1.11 -14.77 -3.66
N TYR A 35 1.35 -13.70 -4.43
CA TYR A 35 0.55 -13.34 -5.59
C TYR A 35 1.38 -13.35 -6.86
N SER A 36 0.75 -13.74 -7.96
CA SER A 36 1.30 -13.60 -9.30
C SER A 36 1.31 -12.13 -9.76
N GLN A 37 2.09 -11.82 -10.80
CA GLN A 37 2.13 -10.48 -11.38
C GLN A 37 0.77 -9.99 -11.92
N ASP A 38 -0.05 -10.88 -12.50
CA ASP A 38 -1.42 -10.54 -12.95
C ASP A 38 -2.30 -10.15 -11.76
N GLU A 39 -2.23 -10.90 -10.65
CA GLU A 39 -3.00 -10.61 -9.45
C GLU A 39 -2.61 -9.26 -8.85
N LEU A 40 -1.31 -8.98 -8.73
CA LEU A 40 -0.82 -7.68 -8.26
C LEU A 40 -1.20 -6.53 -9.20
N GLY A 41 -1.16 -6.76 -10.52
CA GLY A 41 -1.62 -5.80 -11.51
C GLY A 41 -3.11 -5.44 -11.35
N ARG A 42 -3.95 -6.44 -11.12
CA ARG A 42 -5.40 -6.24 -10.86
C ARG A 42 -5.68 -5.51 -9.54
N LEU A 43 -4.90 -5.83 -8.50
CA LEU A 43 -4.98 -5.13 -7.23
C LEU A 43 -4.74 -3.62 -7.42
N PHE A 44 -3.66 -3.25 -8.12
CA PHE A 44 -3.33 -1.84 -8.35
C PHE A 44 -4.26 -1.15 -9.35
N ALA A 45 -4.81 -1.86 -10.33
CA ALA A 45 -5.88 -1.32 -11.18
C ALA A 45 -7.12 -0.93 -10.34
N SER A 46 -7.44 -1.71 -9.31
CA SER A 46 -8.52 -1.39 -8.38
C SER A 46 -8.16 -0.22 -7.48
N VAL A 47 -6.91 -0.12 -7.00
CA VAL A 47 -6.40 1.05 -6.26
C VAL A 47 -6.57 2.33 -7.08
N GLN A 48 -6.20 2.33 -8.37
CA GLN A 48 -6.40 3.49 -9.25
C GLN A 48 -7.88 3.90 -9.34
N LYS A 49 -8.79 2.94 -9.52
CA LYS A 49 -10.23 3.19 -9.57
C LYS A 49 -10.77 3.80 -8.27
N ILE A 50 -10.28 3.33 -7.13
CA ILE A 50 -10.65 3.86 -5.82
C ILE A 50 -10.14 5.28 -5.62
N ILE A 51 -8.89 5.57 -5.99
CA ILE A 51 -8.34 6.93 -5.93
C ILE A 51 -9.18 7.89 -6.78
N GLN A 52 -9.54 7.51 -8.01
CA GLN A 52 -10.41 8.34 -8.87
C GLN A 52 -11.78 8.62 -8.22
N ALA A 53 -12.38 7.63 -7.56
CA ALA A 53 -13.64 7.81 -6.85
C ALA A 53 -13.48 8.72 -5.62
N LEU A 54 -12.41 8.53 -4.84
CA LEU A 54 -12.10 9.35 -3.67
C LEU A 54 -11.77 10.79 -4.06
N THR A 55 -11.05 11.02 -5.16
CA THR A 55 -10.76 12.35 -5.68
C THR A 55 -12.04 13.11 -6.00
N LYS A 56 -12.99 12.48 -6.68
CA LYS A 56 -14.30 13.09 -6.97
C LYS A 56 -15.10 13.37 -5.69
N THR A 57 -14.99 12.50 -4.69
CA THR A 57 -15.76 12.58 -3.44
C THR A 57 -15.22 13.67 -2.52
N PHE A 58 -13.90 13.72 -2.33
CA PHE A 58 -13.24 14.57 -1.34
C PHE A 58 -12.57 15.80 -1.95
N LYS A 59 -12.60 15.95 -3.28
CA LYS A 59 -11.96 17.06 -4.01
C LYS A 59 -10.47 17.21 -3.68
N THR A 60 -9.77 16.07 -3.53
CA THR A 60 -8.32 16.00 -3.28
C THR A 60 -7.67 15.04 -4.28
N ASP A 61 -6.50 15.41 -4.77
CA ASP A 61 -5.61 14.61 -5.60
C ASP A 61 -4.37 14.10 -4.81
N VAL A 62 -4.31 14.40 -3.51
CA VAL A 62 -3.20 14.03 -2.62
C VAL A 62 -3.59 12.81 -1.79
N PHE A 63 -2.76 11.77 -1.84
CA PHE A 63 -3.00 10.51 -1.14
C PHE A 63 -1.71 9.95 -0.53
N THR A 64 -1.84 9.21 0.56
CA THR A 64 -0.84 8.23 0.99
C THR A 64 -1.34 6.84 0.63
N ILE A 65 -0.52 6.10 -0.12
CA ILE A 65 -0.79 4.73 -0.54
C ILE A 65 0.28 3.85 0.10
N GLY A 66 -0.10 2.81 0.83
CA GLY A 66 0.84 2.00 1.59
C GLY A 66 0.40 0.55 1.75
N ILE A 67 1.38 -0.33 1.97
CA ILE A 67 1.19 -1.75 2.25
C ILE A 67 2.08 -2.08 3.44
N ASN A 68 1.49 -2.70 4.45
CA ASN A 68 2.24 -3.39 5.49
C ASN A 68 2.49 -4.84 5.02
N HIS A 69 3.75 -5.26 4.97
CA HIS A 69 4.15 -6.51 4.33
C HIS A 69 4.73 -7.50 5.33
N GLY A 70 4.08 -8.66 5.48
CA GLY A 70 4.48 -9.73 6.39
C GLY A 70 3.62 -9.79 7.66
N GLU A 71 3.63 -10.94 8.34
CA GLU A 71 2.76 -11.22 9.50
C GLU A 71 2.95 -10.23 10.64
N GLU A 72 4.19 -9.85 10.95
CA GLU A 72 4.49 -8.92 12.05
C GLU A 72 4.04 -7.47 11.76
N ALA A 73 3.58 -7.19 10.53
CA ALA A 73 3.20 -5.85 10.11
C ALA A 73 1.70 -5.55 10.25
N GLY A 74 0.90 -6.48 10.81
CA GLY A 74 -0.50 -6.21 11.20
C GLY A 74 -1.48 -7.33 10.85
N VAL A 75 -2.53 -6.99 10.08
CA VAL A 75 -3.59 -7.95 9.73
C VAL A 75 -3.06 -9.02 8.78
N HIS A 76 -3.42 -10.27 9.04
CA HIS A 76 -3.03 -11.46 8.26
C HIS A 76 -3.79 -11.55 6.93
N HIS A 77 -3.79 -10.49 6.13
CA HIS A 77 -4.26 -10.48 4.73
C HIS A 77 -3.74 -9.21 4.08
N LEU A 78 -2.99 -9.32 2.99
CA LEU A 78 -2.39 -8.18 2.30
C LEU A 78 -3.47 -7.19 1.84
N HIS A 79 -3.35 -5.93 2.27
CA HIS A 79 -4.25 -4.86 1.88
C HIS A 79 -3.45 -3.60 1.54
N VAL A 80 -3.93 -2.88 0.54
CA VAL A 80 -3.41 -1.56 0.19
C VAL A 80 -4.23 -0.51 0.95
N HIS A 81 -3.57 0.26 1.80
CA HIS A 81 -4.13 1.47 2.37
C HIS A 81 -4.19 2.55 1.30
N VAL A 82 -5.37 3.13 1.09
CA VAL A 82 -5.56 4.36 0.30
C VAL A 82 -6.12 5.43 1.22
N ILE A 83 -5.29 6.40 1.58
CA ILE A 83 -5.60 7.43 2.58
C ILE A 83 -5.61 8.79 1.87
N PRO A 84 -6.77 9.43 1.69
CA PRO A 84 -6.85 10.82 1.21
C PRO A 84 -6.09 11.76 2.16
N ARG A 85 -5.38 12.74 1.61
CA ARG A 85 -4.62 13.75 2.34
C ARG A 85 -5.25 15.13 2.17
N PHE A 86 -5.12 15.94 3.20
CA PHE A 86 -5.73 17.28 3.27
C PHE A 86 -4.71 18.28 3.84
N PRO A 87 -4.89 19.59 3.56
CA PRO A 87 -4.14 20.62 4.27
C PRO A 87 -4.25 20.44 5.79
N ASP A 88 -3.13 20.57 6.49
CA ASP A 88 -3.02 20.47 7.95
C ASP A 88 -3.52 19.16 8.57
N ASP A 89 -3.51 18.05 7.81
CA ASP A 89 -3.94 16.72 8.30
C ASP A 89 -3.00 16.07 9.33
N LYS A 90 -1.91 16.77 9.71
CA LYS A 90 -0.88 16.34 10.68
C LYS A 90 -0.16 15.03 10.29
N GLY A 91 -0.36 14.53 9.08
CA GLY A 91 0.27 13.32 8.58
C GLY A 91 1.68 13.57 8.06
N GLY A 92 2.59 12.63 8.34
CA GLY A 92 3.96 12.64 7.80
C GLY A 92 4.04 12.17 6.35
N VAL A 93 5.26 12.17 5.83
CA VAL A 93 5.64 11.46 4.59
C VAL A 93 5.98 10.01 4.91
N ILE A 94 5.93 9.10 3.93
CA ILE A 94 6.16 7.67 4.15
C ILE A 94 7.53 7.37 4.80
N GLN A 95 8.53 8.21 4.51
CA GLN A 95 9.89 8.10 5.05
C GLN A 95 9.97 8.25 6.57
N SER A 96 8.95 8.80 7.24
CA SER A 96 8.97 8.97 8.69
C SER A 96 8.46 7.76 9.48
N ILE A 97 7.92 6.74 8.79
CA ILE A 97 7.28 5.57 9.42
C ILE A 97 8.32 4.64 10.06
N VAL A 98 9.47 4.43 9.41
CA VAL A 98 10.55 3.56 9.92
C VAL A 98 11.80 4.40 10.16
N LYS A 99 12.25 4.48 11.41
CA LYS A 99 13.43 5.25 11.81
C LYS A 99 14.59 4.31 12.13
N ASN A 100 15.21 3.80 11.08
CA ASN A 100 16.42 2.99 11.16
C ASN A 100 17.34 3.34 9.99
N GLU A 101 18.16 4.36 10.17
CA GLU A 101 19.03 4.91 9.11
C GLU A 101 20.14 3.94 8.67
N GLY A 102 20.37 2.88 9.45
CA GLY A 102 21.50 1.98 9.24
C GLY A 102 22.84 2.67 9.52
N LYS A 103 23.93 1.90 9.45
CA LYS A 103 25.31 2.42 9.59
C LYS A 103 26.16 2.20 8.34
N GLU A 104 25.63 1.46 7.36
CA GLU A 104 26.35 1.04 6.17
C GLU A 104 26.23 2.10 5.06
N GLY A 105 27.27 2.25 4.23
CA GLY A 105 27.25 3.20 3.11
C GLY A 105 26.31 2.77 1.98
N LEU A 106 25.65 3.74 1.34
CA LEU A 106 24.65 3.47 0.29
C LEU A 106 25.18 2.62 -0.88
N LEU A 107 26.45 2.81 -1.27
CA LEU A 107 27.06 2.04 -2.36
C LEU A 107 27.28 0.57 -1.99
N GLU A 108 27.59 0.29 -0.73
CA GLU A 108 27.79 -1.08 -0.24
C GLU A 108 26.44 -1.81 -0.18
N ILE A 109 25.42 -1.13 0.34
CA ILE A 109 24.03 -1.61 0.35
C ILE A 109 23.57 -1.90 -1.09
N GLN A 110 23.79 -0.98 -2.03
CA GLN A 110 23.40 -1.16 -3.43
C GLN A 110 24.03 -2.41 -4.05
N LYS A 111 25.34 -2.62 -3.85
CA LYS A 111 26.04 -3.81 -4.38
C LYS A 111 25.43 -5.10 -3.85
N LYS A 112 25.14 -5.16 -2.54
CA LYS A 112 24.50 -6.33 -1.91
C LYS A 112 23.11 -6.60 -2.50
N ILE A 113 22.29 -5.57 -2.70
CA ILE A 113 20.95 -5.69 -3.29
C ILE A 113 21.04 -6.21 -4.72
N VAL A 114 21.85 -5.59 -5.58
CA VAL A 114 21.99 -5.97 -7.00
C VAL A 114 22.45 -7.42 -7.14
N SER A 115 23.39 -7.87 -6.30
CA SER A 115 23.86 -9.26 -6.30
C SER A 115 22.74 -10.27 -6.03
N ASN A 116 21.73 -9.91 -5.24
CA ASN A 116 20.61 -10.80 -4.95
C ASN A 116 19.49 -10.69 -5.98
N VAL A 117 19.24 -9.51 -6.56
CA VAL A 117 18.29 -9.37 -7.68
C VAL A 117 18.70 -10.25 -8.86
N GLY A 118 19.99 -10.35 -9.18
CA GLY A 118 20.47 -11.22 -10.26
C GLY A 118 20.35 -12.73 -10.01
N LYS A 119 19.88 -13.15 -8.82
CA LYS A 119 19.71 -14.56 -8.43
C LYS A 119 18.23 -14.99 -8.35
N ILE A 120 17.30 -14.04 -8.43
CA ILE A 120 15.85 -14.28 -8.46
C ILE A 120 15.43 -14.42 -9.92
#